data_AF-Q873Y5-F1
#
_entry.id   AF-Q873Y5-F1
#
_cell.length_a   1.000
_cell.length_b   1.000
_cell.length_c   1.000
_cell.angle_alpha   90.00
_cell.angle_beta   90.00
_cell.angle_gamma   90.00
#
_symmetry.space_group_name_H-M   'P 1'
#
loop_
_entity.id
_entity.type
_entity.pdbx_description
1 polymer ?
#
loop_
_entity_poly.entity_id
_entity_poly.type
_entity_poly.pdbx_seq_one_letter_code
_entity_poly.pdbx_strand_id
1 'polypeptide(L)'
;WGTLINVFAPGVSVLSSWATSDTETKSISGTSMACPHVAGLAAYYISAAKDGADPASITEKITSGAVSDQVTGNIRGSPNKI
;
A
#
# COMPACT_ATOMS: atom_id res chain seq x y z
N TRP A 1 -13.62 6.31 -2.49
CA TRP A 1 -12.66 6.04 -3.57
C TRP A 1 -12.93 7.01 -4.72
N GLY A 2 -11.97 7.16 -5.63
CA GLY A 2 -12.00 8.12 -6.74
C GLY A 2 -10.64 8.30 -7.40
N THR A 3 -10.54 9.25 -8.33
CA THR A 3 -9.36 9.49 -9.17
C THR A 3 -8.11 9.97 -8.41
N LEU A 4 -8.26 10.40 -7.16
CA LEU A 4 -7.13 10.80 -6.29
C LEU A 4 -6.39 9.60 -5.67
N ILE A 5 -6.88 8.38 -5.84
CA ILE A 5 -6.19 7.17 -5.37
C ILE A 5 -5.12 6.77 -6.39
N ASN A 6 -3.91 6.46 -5.93
CA ASN A 6 -2.84 5.94 -6.79
C ASN A 6 -2.88 4.41 -6.93
N VAL A 7 -3.05 3.69 -5.83
CA VAL A 7 -2.99 2.22 -5.75
C VAL A 7 -3.78 1.73 -4.52
N PHE A 8 -4.39 0.55 -4.63
CA PHE A 8 -5.02 -0.17 -3.52
C PHE A 8 -3.99 -1.08 -2.83
N ALA A 9 -4.27 -1.50 -1.60
CA ALA A 9 -3.46 -2.47 -0.87
C ALA A 9 -4.31 -3.18 0.19
N PRO A 10 -3.87 -4.31 0.76
CA PRO A 10 -4.61 -5.02 1.81
C PRO A 10 -4.89 -4.15 3.02
N GLY A 11 -6.17 -3.93 3.33
CA GLY A 11 -6.60 -3.05 4.43
C GLY A 11 -7.74 -3.59 5.28
N VAL A 12 -8.19 -4.83 5.06
CA VAL A 12 -9.27 -5.46 5.82
C VAL A 12 -8.71 -6.66 6.57
N SER A 13 -9.02 -6.76 7.86
CA SER A 13 -8.56 -7.84 8.75
C SER A 13 -7.04 -8.05 8.71
N VAL A 14 -6.29 -6.95 8.70
CA VAL A 14 -4.82 -6.99 8.68
C VAL A 14 -4.32 -7.24 10.08
N LEU A 15 -3.64 -8.37 10.28
CA LEU A 15 -2.97 -8.72 11.53
C LEU A 15 -1.65 -7.96 11.65
N SER A 16 -1.44 -7.29 12.78
CA SER A 16 -0.16 -6.65 13.12
C SER A 16 0.08 -6.63 14.62
N SER A 17 1.20 -6.09 15.06
CA SER A 17 1.51 -5.89 16.47
C SER A 17 0.53 -4.91 17.13
N TRP A 18 0.38 -5.04 18.45
CA TRP A 18 -0.51 -4.18 19.23
C TRP A 18 0.18 -3.68 20.51
N ALA A 19 -0.14 -2.44 20.91
CA ALA A 19 0.62 -1.72 21.93
C ALA A 19 0.38 -2.18 23.39
N THR A 20 -0.30 -3.31 23.60
CA THR A 20 -0.64 -3.81 24.95
C THR A 20 0.45 -4.72 25.54
N SER A 21 1.31 -5.33 24.74
CA SER A 21 2.51 -6.06 25.18
C SER A 21 3.49 -6.29 24.01
N ASP A 22 4.71 -6.73 24.30
CA ASP A 22 5.74 -7.04 23.29
C ASP A 22 5.38 -8.23 22.36
N THR A 23 4.39 -9.04 22.74
CA THR A 23 3.95 -10.21 21.95
C THR A 23 2.50 -10.08 21.45
N GLU A 24 1.82 -9.00 21.81
CA GLU A 24 0.42 -8.82 21.47
C GLU A 24 0.22 -8.46 20.01
N THR A 25 -0.87 -8.97 19.45
CA THR A 25 -1.26 -8.72 18.06
C THR A 25 -2.73 -8.39 17.97
N LYS A 26 -3.12 -7.69 16.91
CA LYS A 26 -4.52 -7.36 16.65
C LYS A 26 -4.78 -7.30 15.16
N SER A 27 -5.91 -7.87 14.75
CA SER A 27 -6.47 -7.67 13.41
C SER A 27 -7.41 -6.49 13.40
N ILE A 28 -7.10 -5.49 12.59
CA ILE A 28 -7.96 -4.31 12.38
C ILE A 28 -8.11 -4.01 10.89
N SER A 29 -9.06 -3.13 10.57
CA SER A 29 -9.39 -2.76 9.20
C SER A 29 -9.36 -1.25 9.02
N GLY A 30 -8.89 -0.79 7.87
CA GLY A 30 -8.88 0.62 7.49
C GLY A 30 -7.88 0.91 6.39
N THR A 31 -8.03 2.06 5.73
CA THR A 31 -6.99 2.57 4.82
C THR A 31 -5.66 2.81 5.55
N SER A 32 -5.71 3.07 6.86
CA SER A 32 -4.53 3.09 7.74
C SER A 32 -3.76 1.78 7.77
N MET A 33 -4.39 0.63 7.47
CA MET A 33 -3.73 -0.67 7.39
C MET A 33 -3.25 -0.97 5.96
N ALA A 34 -3.90 -0.40 4.95
CA ALA A 34 -3.43 -0.47 3.56
C ALA A 34 -2.15 0.36 3.35
N CYS A 35 -2.10 1.58 3.90
CA CYS A 35 -0.97 2.50 3.79
C CYS A 35 0.40 1.89 4.14
N PRO A 36 0.60 1.19 5.28
CA PRO A 36 1.90 0.64 5.65
C PRO A 36 2.41 -0.45 4.70
N HIS A 37 1.54 -1.16 3.98
CA HIS A 37 1.97 -2.09 2.93
C HIS A 37 2.69 -1.34 1.79
N VAL A 38 2.11 -0.22 1.34
CA VAL A 38 2.71 0.63 0.29
C VAL A 38 3.95 1.33 0.81
N ALA A 39 3.95 1.80 2.06
CA ALA A 39 5.12 2.42 2.69
C ALA A 39 6.30 1.43 2.81
N GLY A 40 6.04 0.17 3.17
CA GLY A 40 7.04 -0.89 3.19
C GLY A 40 7.63 -1.18 1.81
N LEU A 41 6.79 -1.24 0.77
CA LEU A 41 7.26 -1.39 -0.61
C LEU A 41 8.09 -0.18 -1.09
N ALA A 42 7.68 1.04 -0.72
CA ALA A 42 8.47 2.23 -0.98
C ALA A 42 9.85 2.14 -0.29
N ALA A 43 9.90 1.75 0.98
CA ALA A 43 11.15 1.54 1.71
C ALA A 43 12.05 0.48 1.05
N TYR A 44 11.47 -0.60 0.53
CA TYR A 44 12.21 -1.60 -0.25
C TYR A 44 12.84 -0.98 -1.51
N TYR A 45 12.08 -0.21 -2.29
CA TYR A 45 12.64 0.45 -3.49
C TYR A 45 13.68 1.51 -3.17
N ILE A 46 13.51 2.25 -2.06
CA ILE A 46 14.53 3.18 -1.55
C ILE A 46 15.81 2.41 -1.23
N SER A 47 15.71 1.30 -0.49
CA SER A 47 16.86 0.46 -0.13
C SER A 47 17.57 -0.16 -1.35
N ALA A 48 16.84 -0.41 -2.44
CA ALA A 48 17.39 -0.98 -3.66
C ALA A 48 17.96 0.07 -4.64
N ALA A 49 17.68 1.36 -4.43
CA ALA A 49 18.11 2.42 -5.34
C ALA A 49 19.61 2.72 -5.18
N LYS A 50 20.33 2.77 -6.30
CA LYS A 50 21.77 3.07 -6.33
C LYS A 50 22.07 4.58 -6.41
N ASP A 51 21.21 5.35 -7.05
CA ASP A 51 21.46 6.76 -7.41
C ASP A 51 20.50 7.74 -6.69
N GLY A 52 20.04 7.36 -5.51
CA GLY A 52 19.07 8.14 -4.73
C GLY A 52 17.62 7.74 -4.97
N ALA A 53 16.76 8.22 -4.08
CA ALA A 53 15.36 7.84 -3.97
C ALA A 53 14.45 9.04 -4.23
N ASP A 54 14.23 9.38 -5.50
CA ASP A 54 13.24 10.39 -5.86
C ASP A 54 11.81 9.87 -5.60
N PRO A 55 10.97 10.58 -4.82
CA PRO A 55 9.63 10.13 -4.48
C PRO A 55 8.72 9.91 -5.70
N ALA A 56 8.86 10.71 -6.75
CA ALA A 56 8.04 10.55 -7.96
C ALA A 56 8.41 9.24 -8.68
N SER A 57 9.70 8.96 -8.83
CA SER A 57 10.21 7.72 -9.40
C SER A 57 9.77 6.47 -8.62
N ILE A 58 9.71 6.55 -7.29
CA ILE A 58 9.21 5.45 -6.44
C ILE A 58 7.71 5.25 -6.62
N THR A 59 6.95 6.34 -6.68
CA THR A 59 5.50 6.29 -6.93
C THR A 59 5.20 5.65 -8.27
N GLU A 60 5.97 5.99 -9.32
CA GLU A 60 5.86 5.38 -10.64
C GLU A 60 6.19 3.89 -10.62
N LYS A 61 7.28 3.47 -9.95
CA LYS A 61 7.61 2.04 -9.79
C LYS A 61 6.49 1.25 -9.12
N ILE A 62 5.91 1.79 -8.04
CA ILE A 62 4.80 1.15 -7.33
C ILE A 62 3.57 1.04 -8.24
N THR A 63 3.16 2.13 -8.89
CA THR A 63 1.92 2.16 -9.66
C THR A 63 2.01 1.43 -11.00
N SER A 64 3.18 1.41 -11.64
CA SER A 64 3.44 0.64 -12.86
C SER A 64 3.61 -0.85 -12.60
N GLY A 65 4.19 -1.23 -11.46
CA GLY A 65 4.39 -2.61 -11.04
C GLY A 65 3.15 -3.29 -10.41
N ALA A 66 2.10 -2.52 -10.11
CA ALA A 66 0.88 -3.02 -9.48
C ALA A 66 0.07 -3.94 -10.42
N VAL A 67 -0.55 -4.96 -9.85
CA VAL A 67 -1.43 -5.88 -10.57
C VAL A 67 -2.70 -5.12 -10.96
N SER A 68 -3.11 -5.26 -12.22
CA SER A 68 -4.26 -4.52 -12.76
C SER A 68 -5.53 -5.35 -12.73
N ASP A 69 -6.67 -4.66 -12.64
CA ASP A 69 -8.01 -5.21 -12.86
C ASP A 69 -8.46 -6.31 -11.86
N GLN A 70 -7.87 -6.32 -10.66
CA GLN A 70 -8.22 -7.28 -9.60
C GLN A 70 -9.19 -6.74 -8.56
N VAL A 71 -9.29 -5.41 -8.41
CA VAL A 71 -10.25 -4.81 -7.48
C VAL A 71 -11.63 -4.87 -8.10
N THR A 72 -12.55 -5.53 -7.42
CA THR A 72 -13.93 -5.74 -7.87
C THR A 72 -14.90 -4.76 -7.20
N GLY A 73 -16.11 -4.66 -7.75
CA GLY A 73 -17.14 -3.74 -7.26
C GLY A 73 -17.04 -2.34 -7.86
N ASN A 74 -17.79 -1.40 -7.29
CA ASN A 74 -17.78 -0.03 -7.77
C ASN A 74 -16.52 0.69 -7.28
N ILE A 75 -15.57 0.94 -8.18
CA ILE A 75 -14.34 1.70 -7.89
C ILE A 75 -14.40 3.17 -8.32
N ARG A 76 -15.56 3.68 -8.77
CA ARG A 76 -15.86 5.11 -9.09
C ARG A 76 -14.70 5.88 -9.75
N GLY A 77 -14.08 5.27 -10.76
CA GLY A 77 -12.99 5.87 -11.54
C GLY A 77 -11.62 5.87 -10.86
N SER A 78 -11.44 5.18 -9.72
CA SER A 78 -10.10 4.88 -9.20
C SER A 78 -9.31 4.01 -10.17
N PRO A 79 -7.98 4.17 -10.24
CA PRO A 79 -7.11 3.22 -10.92
C PRO A 79 -7.31 1.82 -10.35
N ASN A 80 -7.60 0.83 -11.19
CA ASN A 80 -7.70 -0.56 -10.75
C ASN A 80 -6.31 -1.18 -10.66
N LYS A 81 -5.59 -0.83 -9.59
CA LYS A 81 -4.20 -1.19 -9.32
C LYS A 81 -4.08 -1.67 -7.86
N ILE A 82 -3.52 -2.85 -7.62
CA ILE A 82 -3.26 -3.40 -6.28
C ILE A 82 -1.91 -4.10 -6.19
#